data_AF-T0YS59-F1
#
_entry.id   AF-T0YS59-F1
#
_cell.length_a   1.000
_cell.length_b   1.000
_cell.length_c   1.000
_cell.angle_alpha   90.00
_cell.angle_beta   90.00
_cell.angle_gamma   90.00
#
_symmetry.space_group_name_H-M   'P 1'
#
loop_
_entity.id
_entity.type
_entity.pdbx_description
1 polymer ?
#
loop_
_entity_poly.entity_id
_entity_poly.type
_entity_poly.pdbx_seq_one_letter_code
_entity_poly.pdbx_strand_id
1 'polypeptide(L)'
;MNEGPSTSGPVRRSFWGRLGQMLAGEPRNQADLLEELRLAASNGLITRDTLAMVEGALEVSGLRVADAMVPRAQMVMIPADASFAQVLATVTESGHSRFPVHGEDKDEILGVLLAKDLLRFHDRSVDFRCPACCVRPR
;
A
#
# COMPACT_ATOMS: atom_id res chain seq x y z
N MET A 1 41.92 -26.29 -59.23
CA MET A 1 42.76 -25.56 -58.25
C MET A 1 42.31 -24.10 -58.31
N ASN A 2 41.74 -23.45 -57.31
CA ASN A 2 41.89 -23.57 -55.87
C ASN A 2 40.63 -23.03 -55.16
N GLU A 3 40.19 -23.67 -54.09
CA GLU A 3 39.17 -23.18 -53.13
C GLU A 3 39.85 -22.38 -52.00
N GLY A 4 39.10 -21.49 -51.34
CA GLY A 4 39.34 -21.06 -49.95
C GLY A 4 39.13 -19.57 -49.67
N PRO A 5 38.76 -19.16 -48.43
CA PRO A 5 37.81 -19.83 -47.53
C PRO A 5 36.79 -18.85 -46.90
N SER A 6 35.60 -19.37 -46.60
CA SER A 6 34.68 -18.83 -45.59
C SER A 6 35.11 -19.27 -44.19
N THR A 7 35.17 -18.35 -43.22
CA THR A 7 35.15 -18.67 -41.79
C THR A 7 34.55 -17.52 -41.00
N SER A 8 33.30 -17.71 -40.62
CA SER A 8 32.68 -17.09 -39.44
C SER A 8 33.42 -17.57 -38.19
N GLY A 9 34.23 -16.69 -37.59
CA GLY A 9 34.86 -16.98 -36.31
C GLY A 9 33.83 -17.00 -35.17
N PRO A 10 33.91 -17.95 -34.22
CA PRO A 10 32.98 -18.02 -33.11
C PRO A 10 33.29 -16.89 -32.12
N VAL A 11 32.24 -16.19 -31.68
CA VAL A 11 32.32 -15.23 -30.58
C VAL A 11 32.77 -15.98 -29.32
N ARG A 12 34.05 -15.87 -28.97
CA ARG A 12 34.56 -16.28 -27.67
C ARG A 12 33.88 -15.43 -26.59
N ARG A 13 32.77 -15.92 -26.03
CA ARG A 13 32.29 -15.46 -24.72
C ARG A 13 33.35 -15.85 -23.70
N SER A 14 34.13 -14.86 -23.31
CA SER A 14 35.30 -15.01 -22.46
C SER A 14 34.91 -15.63 -21.12
N PHE A 15 35.60 -16.70 -20.74
CA PHE A 15 35.56 -17.35 -19.43
C PHE A 15 35.66 -16.33 -18.26
N TRP A 16 36.36 -15.23 -18.49
CA TRP A 16 36.48 -14.10 -17.56
C TRP A 16 35.15 -13.37 -17.29
N GLY A 17 34.17 -13.44 -18.20
CA GLY A 17 32.83 -12.91 -17.97
C GLY A 17 32.04 -13.72 -16.93
N ARG A 18 32.31 -15.03 -16.81
CA ARG A 18 31.75 -15.87 -15.74
C ARG A 18 32.46 -15.66 -14.41
N LEU A 19 33.78 -15.41 -14.43
CA LEU A 19 34.54 -15.12 -13.21
C LEU A 19 34.17 -13.75 -12.62
N GLY A 20 33.90 -12.74 -13.46
CA GLY A 20 33.37 -11.45 -13.03
C GLY A 20 31.97 -11.58 -12.40
N GLN A 21 31.14 -12.49 -12.90
CA GLN A 21 29.82 -12.79 -12.34
C GLN A 21 29.87 -13.60 -11.03
N MET A 22 31.01 -14.23 -10.71
CA MET A 22 31.26 -14.81 -9.38
C MET A 22 31.88 -13.81 -8.39
N LEU A 23 32.44 -12.69 -8.88
CA LEU A 23 33.05 -11.63 -8.06
C LEU A 23 32.08 -10.47 -7.79
N ALA A 24 31.15 -10.18 -8.70
CA ALA A 24 29.97 -9.38 -8.42
C ALA A 24 29.04 -10.24 -7.56
N GLY A 25 29.25 -10.19 -6.24
CA GLY A 25 28.45 -10.96 -5.29
C GLY A 25 26.97 -10.64 -5.49
N GLU A 26 26.15 -11.67 -5.69
CA GLU A 26 24.70 -11.49 -5.62
C GLU A 26 24.32 -10.97 -4.23
N PRO A 27 23.40 -10.01 -4.12
CA PRO A 27 22.97 -9.50 -2.82
C PRO A 27 22.39 -10.66 -1.99
N ARG A 28 22.91 -10.85 -0.77
CA ARG A 28 22.56 -12.01 0.08
C ARG A 28 21.55 -11.66 1.16
N ASN A 29 21.38 -10.37 1.41
CA ASN A 29 20.43 -9.84 2.38
C ASN A 29 19.81 -8.54 1.86
N GLN A 30 18.79 -8.05 2.56
CA GLN A 30 18.07 -6.83 2.19
C GLN A 30 18.97 -5.58 2.21
N ALA A 31 19.97 -5.52 3.09
CA ALA A 31 20.89 -4.40 3.16
C ALA A 31 21.81 -4.35 1.92
N ASP A 32 22.36 -5.50 1.50
CA ASP A 32 23.18 -5.61 0.29
C ASP A 32 22.38 -5.19 -0.95
N LEU A 33 21.11 -5.62 -1.05
CA LEU A 33 20.23 -5.24 -2.17
C LEU A 33 19.97 -3.73 -2.22
N LEU A 34 19.74 -3.11 -1.06
CA LEU A 34 19.51 -1.66 -0.98
C LEU A 34 20.75 -0.86 -1.35
N GLU A 35 21.94 -1.34 -0.98
CA GLU A 35 23.20 -0.71 -1.37
C GLU A 35 23.38 -0.73 -2.90
N GLU A 36 23.13 -1.87 -3.53
CA GLU A 36 23.20 -2.00 -5.00
C GLU A 36 22.19 -1.08 -5.71
N LEU A 37 20.96 -1.01 -5.20
CA LEU A 37 19.93 -0.11 -5.75
C LEU A 37 20.32 1.37 -5.59
N ARG A 38 20.96 1.74 -4.48
CA ARG A 38 21.48 3.10 -4.27
C ARG A 38 22.60 3.45 -5.24
N LEU A 39 23.49 2.51 -5.53
CA LEU A 39 24.54 2.65 -6.54
C LEU A 39 23.95 2.78 -7.95
N ALA A 40 22.95 1.96 -8.29
CA ALA A 40 22.21 2.07 -9.55
C ALA A 40 21.56 3.46 -9.69
N ALA A 41 20.99 4.01 -8.61
CA ALA A 41 20.42 5.35 -8.60
C ALA A 41 21.48 6.45 -8.77
N SER A 42 22.65 6.33 -8.12
CA SER A 42 23.74 7.31 -8.32
C SER A 42 24.35 7.26 -9.72
N ASN A 43 24.32 6.08 -10.36
CA ASN A 43 24.77 5.89 -11.73
C ASN A 43 23.71 6.31 -12.77
N GLY A 44 22.55 6.82 -12.33
CA GLY A 44 21.46 7.26 -13.20
C GLY A 44 20.72 6.13 -13.91
N LEU A 45 20.90 4.87 -13.48
CA LEU A 45 20.21 3.71 -14.03
C LEU A 45 18.75 3.63 -13.56
N ILE A 46 18.48 4.13 -12.36
CA ILE A 46 17.12 4.29 -11.82
C ILE A 46 16.95 5.69 -11.24
N THR A 47 15.70 6.17 -11.22
CA THR A 47 15.38 7.47 -10.63
C THR A 47 15.37 7.39 -9.10
N ARG A 48 15.50 8.54 -8.43
CA ARG A 48 15.37 8.64 -6.97
C ARG A 48 13.98 8.22 -6.49
N ASP A 49 12.93 8.54 -7.25
CA ASP A 49 11.57 8.12 -6.93
C ASP A 49 11.42 6.61 -7.02
N THR A 50 12.02 5.98 -8.04
CA THR A 50 12.05 4.51 -8.16
C THR A 50 12.76 3.86 -6.97
N LEU A 51 13.91 4.41 -6.56
CA LEU A 51 14.61 3.92 -5.38
C LEU A 51 13.73 4.04 -4.12
N ALA A 52 13.11 5.20 -3.90
CA ALA A 52 12.25 5.45 -2.74
C ALA A 52 11.03 4.51 -2.71
N MET A 53 10.43 4.22 -3.86
CA MET A 53 9.33 3.25 -3.97
C MET A 53 9.78 1.84 -3.58
N VAL A 54 10.96 1.40 -4.05
CA VAL A 54 11.49 0.06 -3.73
C VAL A 54 11.89 -0.03 -2.26
N GLU A 55 12.56 0.99 -1.71
CA GLU A 55 12.87 1.11 -0.29
C GLU A 55 11.60 1.00 0.57
N GLY A 56 10.57 1.80 0.25
CA GLY A 56 9.29 1.76 0.97
C GLY A 56 8.57 0.41 0.87
N ALA A 57 8.61 -0.26 -0.30
CA ALA A 57 8.01 -1.57 -0.46
C ALA A 57 8.69 -2.64 0.42
N LEU A 58 10.02 -2.59 0.50
CA LEU A 58 10.80 -3.48 1.35
C LEU A 58 10.58 -3.18 2.84
N GLU A 59 10.46 -1.91 3.23
CA GLU A 59 10.11 -1.53 4.61
C GLU A 59 8.73 -2.05 5.01
N VAL A 60 7.70 -1.86 4.17
CA VAL A 60 6.33 -2.33 4.43
C VAL A 60 6.27 -3.84 4.61
N SER A 61 7.13 -4.61 3.94
CA SER A 61 7.18 -6.07 4.09
C SER A 61 7.54 -6.54 5.52
N GLY A 62 8.23 -5.69 6.29
CA GLY A 62 8.60 -5.96 7.67
C GLY A 62 7.63 -5.38 8.72
N LEU A 63 6.68 -4.54 8.32
CA LEU A 63 5.75 -3.88 9.24
C LEU A 63 4.65 -4.83 9.72
N ARG A 64 4.25 -4.67 10.98
CA ARG A 64 3.07 -5.32 11.57
C ARG A 64 1.87 -4.38 11.45
N VAL A 65 0.66 -4.94 11.54
CA VAL A 65 -0.59 -4.15 11.57
C VAL A 65 -0.55 -3.09 12.68
N ALA A 66 0.02 -3.43 13.84
CA ALA A 66 0.15 -2.52 14.96
C ALA A 66 1.00 -1.27 14.65
N ASP A 67 1.93 -1.37 13.70
CA ASP A 67 2.84 -0.28 13.33
C ASP A 67 2.17 0.76 12.42
N ALA A 68 1.06 0.40 11.76
CA ALA A 68 0.32 1.26 10.82
C ALA A 68 -1.12 1.57 11.24
N MET A 69 -1.66 0.92 12.28
CA MET A 69 -3.04 1.11 12.73
C MET A 69 -3.24 2.42 13.49
N VAL A 70 -4.46 2.97 13.44
CA VAL A 70 -4.89 4.04 14.34
C VAL A 70 -5.34 3.41 15.66
N PRO A 71 -4.76 3.78 16.83
CA PRO A 71 -5.17 3.25 18.12
C PRO A 71 -6.64 3.53 18.40
N ARG A 72 -7.32 2.57 19.02
CA ARG A 72 -8.77 2.64 19.25
C ARG A 72 -9.23 3.85 20.05
N ALA A 73 -8.45 4.29 21.03
CA ALA A 73 -8.72 5.49 21.80
C ALA A 73 -8.70 6.79 20.97
N GLN A 74 -8.08 6.75 19.78
CA GLN A 74 -7.94 7.89 18.88
C GLN A 74 -8.88 7.81 17.67
N MET A 75 -9.65 6.73 17.54
CA MET A 75 -10.58 6.56 16.42
C MET A 75 -11.82 7.44 16.59
N VAL A 76 -12.19 8.15 15.51
CA VAL A 76 -13.52 8.77 15.38
C VAL A 76 -14.51 7.67 15.01
N MET A 77 -15.45 7.38 15.92
CA MET A 77 -16.45 6.33 15.77
C MET A 77 -17.86 6.91 15.92
N ILE A 78 -18.85 6.21 15.38
CA ILE A 78 -20.24 6.66 15.34
C ILE A 78 -21.11 5.71 16.18
N PRO A 79 -21.94 6.22 17.12
CA PRO A 79 -22.93 5.41 17.83
C PRO A 79 -23.99 4.85 16.87
N ALA A 80 -24.43 3.62 17.07
CA ALA A 80 -25.48 3.00 16.27
C ALA A 80 -26.82 3.74 16.36
N ASP A 81 -27.10 4.44 17.45
CA ASP A 81 -28.32 5.21 17.69
C ASP A 81 -28.19 6.70 17.32
N ALA A 82 -27.05 7.12 16.75
CA ALA A 82 -26.82 8.52 16.40
C ALA A 82 -27.81 9.01 15.33
N SER A 83 -28.34 10.20 15.54
CA SER A 83 -29.22 10.88 14.58
C SER A 83 -28.45 11.25 13.31
N PHE A 84 -29.17 11.39 12.19
CA PHE A 84 -28.57 11.81 10.91
C PHE A 84 -27.77 13.12 11.03
N ALA A 85 -28.29 14.10 11.78
CA ALA A 85 -27.62 15.38 11.98
C ALA A 85 -26.28 15.23 12.71
N GLN A 86 -26.22 14.39 13.75
CA GLN A 86 -24.99 14.08 14.48
C GLN A 86 -23.98 13.35 13.58
N VAL A 87 -24.45 12.37 12.81
CA VAL A 87 -23.62 11.65 11.84
C VAL A 87 -23.03 12.62 10.82
N LEU A 88 -23.85 13.48 10.22
CA LEU A 88 -23.42 14.44 9.21
C LEU A 88 -22.40 15.44 9.77
N ALA A 89 -22.61 15.93 11.01
CA ALA A 89 -21.65 16.78 11.70
C ALA A 89 -20.31 16.08 11.86
N THR A 90 -20.29 14.88 12.46
CA THR A 90 -19.07 14.08 12.66
C THR A 90 -18.33 13.80 11.35
N VAL A 91 -19.05 13.45 10.29
CA VAL A 91 -18.45 13.16 8.97
C VAL A 91 -17.85 14.42 8.34
N THR A 92 -18.54 15.55 8.44
CA THR A 92 -18.09 16.82 7.85
C THR A 92 -16.90 17.40 8.62
N GLU A 93 -16.91 17.29 9.95
CA GLU A 93 -15.84 17.81 10.82
C GLU A 93 -14.56 16.97 10.72
N SER A 94 -14.67 15.64 10.70
CA SER A 94 -13.50 14.75 10.63
C SER A 94 -12.92 14.59 9.22
N GLY A 95 -13.74 14.74 8.18
CA GLY A 95 -13.32 14.54 6.79
C GLY A 95 -12.94 13.10 6.42
N HIS A 96 -13.20 12.11 7.29
CA HIS A 96 -12.87 10.72 7.00
C HIS A 96 -13.89 10.07 6.05
N SER A 97 -13.45 9.05 5.31
CA SER A 97 -14.31 8.32 4.38
C SER A 97 -15.05 7.13 5.01
N ARG A 98 -14.53 6.59 6.12
CA ARG A 98 -15.03 5.38 6.78
C ARG A 98 -15.05 5.57 8.28
N PHE A 99 -16.12 5.13 8.92
CA PHE A 99 -16.34 5.28 10.35
C PHE A 99 -16.78 3.93 10.94
N PRO A 100 -16.06 3.41 11.94
CA PRO A 100 -16.57 2.30 12.73
C PRO A 100 -17.87 2.72 13.42
N VAL A 101 -18.89 1.87 13.32
CA VAL A 101 -20.17 2.04 14.04
C VAL A 101 -20.17 1.09 15.22
N HIS A 102 -20.41 1.63 16.41
CA HIS A 102 -20.41 0.84 17.65
C HIS A 102 -21.80 0.76 18.28
N GLY A 103 -22.05 -0.30 19.05
CA GLY A 103 -23.25 -0.49 19.87
C GLY A 103 -23.21 0.35 21.15
N GLU A 104 -23.70 -0.23 22.24
CA GLU A 104 -23.71 0.42 23.57
C GLU A 104 -22.28 0.61 24.10
N ASP A 105 -21.42 -0.39 23.87
CA ASP A 105 -19.99 -0.29 24.14
C ASP A 105 -19.23 0.09 22.87
N LYS A 106 -18.22 0.95 23.02
CA LYS A 106 -17.26 1.22 21.94
C LYS A 106 -16.53 -0.04 21.50
N ASP A 107 -16.44 -1.06 22.36
CA ASP A 107 -15.80 -2.37 22.09
C ASP A 107 -16.59 -3.20 21.08
N GLU A 108 -17.90 -2.97 21.00
CA GLU A 108 -18.80 -3.69 20.12
C GLU A 108 -18.94 -2.98 18.78
N ILE A 109 -18.10 -3.36 17.81
CA ILE A 109 -18.18 -2.81 16.45
C ILE A 109 -19.22 -3.59 15.63
N LEU A 110 -20.34 -2.94 15.33
CA LEU A 110 -21.43 -3.49 14.51
C LEU A 110 -21.09 -3.48 13.01
N GLY A 111 -20.20 -2.57 12.58
CA GLY A 111 -19.62 -2.56 11.25
C GLY A 111 -19.07 -1.19 10.85
N VAL A 112 -19.14 -0.84 9.55
CA VAL A 112 -18.53 0.38 9.02
C VAL A 112 -19.54 1.20 8.21
N LEU A 113 -19.66 2.49 8.54
CA LEU A 113 -20.36 3.50 7.76
C LEU A 113 -19.40 4.14 6.75
N LEU A 114 -19.83 4.23 5.49
CA LEU A 114 -19.14 4.96 4.44
C LEU A 114 -19.74 6.37 4.31
N ALA A 115 -18.89 7.40 4.37
CA ALA A 115 -19.34 8.80 4.23
C ALA A 115 -20.16 9.02 2.95
N LYS A 116 -19.71 8.43 1.84
CA LYS A 116 -20.40 8.54 0.54
C LYS A 116 -21.82 7.96 0.53
N ASP A 117 -22.14 7.02 1.43
CA ASP A 117 -23.46 6.40 1.45
C ASP A 117 -24.51 7.37 2.03
N LEU A 118 -24.07 8.41 2.77
CA LEU A 118 -24.92 9.50 3.24
C LEU A 118 -25.51 10.33 2.08
N LEU A 119 -24.85 10.35 0.92
CA LEU A 119 -25.34 11.07 -0.27
C LEU A 119 -26.67 10.51 -0.79
N ARG A 120 -26.99 9.25 -0.47
CA ARG A 120 -28.28 8.64 -0.84
C ARG A 120 -29.47 9.26 -0.10
N PHE A 121 -29.21 9.93 1.02
CA PHE A 121 -30.22 10.55 1.87
C PHE A 121 -30.37 12.05 1.58
N HIS A 122 -29.78 12.54 0.49
CA HIS A 122 -29.90 13.94 0.07
C HIS A 122 -31.32 14.29 -0.42
N ASP A 123 -32.05 13.31 -0.96
CA ASP A 123 -33.44 13.47 -1.36
C ASP A 123 -34.36 13.10 -0.19
N ARG A 124 -35.25 14.02 0.22
CA ARG A 124 -35.93 14.08 1.53
C ARG A 124 -36.96 12.95 1.79
N SER A 125 -36.96 11.88 1.00
CA SER A 125 -37.92 10.77 1.09
C SER A 125 -37.39 9.51 1.77
N VAL A 126 -36.09 9.41 2.03
CA VAL A 126 -35.48 8.28 2.75
C VAL A 126 -35.25 8.66 4.20
N ASP A 127 -36.07 8.08 5.07
CA ASP A 127 -35.98 8.26 6.51
C ASP A 127 -34.69 7.59 7.02
N PHE A 128 -33.71 8.40 7.45
CA PHE A 128 -32.48 7.89 8.04
C PHE A 128 -32.81 7.38 9.44
N ARG A 129 -33.28 6.15 9.50
CA ARG A 129 -33.84 5.57 10.72
C ARG A 129 -32.78 5.10 11.70
N CYS A 130 -31.54 4.87 11.25
CA CYS A 130 -30.40 4.45 12.07
C CYS A 130 -29.11 4.26 11.23
N PRO A 131 -27.92 4.65 11.73
CA PRO A 131 -26.61 4.29 11.17
C PRO A 131 -26.47 2.80 10.85
N ALA A 132 -27.02 1.92 11.70
CA ALA A 132 -26.98 0.46 11.51
C ALA A 132 -27.65 -0.01 10.21
N CYS A 133 -28.60 0.74 9.65
CA CYS A 133 -29.19 0.44 8.33
C CYS A 133 -28.19 0.67 7.17
N CYS A 134 -27.23 1.56 7.36
CA CYS A 134 -26.17 1.88 6.40
C CYS A 134 -24.86 1.13 6.69
N VAL A 135 -24.81 0.37 7.79
CA VAL A 135 -23.65 -0.43 8.15
C VAL A 135 -23.57 -1.62 7.20
N ARG A 136 -22.46 -1.71 6.47
CA ARG A 136 -22.11 -2.93 5.76
C ARG A 136 -21.71 -3.97 6.82
N PRO A 137 -22.41 -5.13 6.92
CA PRO A 137 -21.93 -6.22 7.75
C PRO A 137 -20.58 -6.70 7.21
N ARG A 138 -19.73 -7.22 8.10
CA ARG A 138 -18.51 -7.92 7.70
C ARG A 138 -18.84 -9.24 7.00
#